data_AF-A0A7S2SV21-F1
#
_entry.id   AF-A0A7S2SV21-F1
#
_cell.length_a   1.000
_cell.length_b   1.000
_cell.length_c   1.000
_cell.angle_alpha   90.00
_cell.angle_beta   90.00
_cell.angle_gamma   90.00
#
_symmetry.space_group_name_H-M   'P 1'
#
loop_
_entity.id
_entity.type
_entity.pdbx_description
1 polymer ?
#
loop_
_entity_poly.entity_id
_entity_poly.type
_entity_poly.pdbx_seq_one_letter_code
_entity_poly.pdbx_strand_id
1 'polypeptide(L)'
;TCRALDTSPFSLDVPDLNSTLTIEFGEEPSEAVKTFLRRAVYDGYSITVDVAQTIMNAVCANVACRQPLDLKPVELPVAQVGTLVLPFNVVPQVAVRAFGNQHRLSAHAMQQILNGVCGIVFCQAEK
;
A
#
# COMPACT_ATOMS: atom_id res chain seq x y z
N THR A 1 -30.78 21.30 19.57
CA THR A 1 -29.39 21.80 19.62
C THR A 1 -28.60 21.04 18.58
N CYS A 2 -28.04 21.71 17.57
CA CYS A 2 -27.18 21.03 16.59
C CYS A 2 -25.80 20.83 17.22
N ARG A 3 -25.38 19.57 17.40
CA ARG A 3 -24.02 19.24 17.83
C ARG A 3 -23.12 19.34 16.61
N ALA A 4 -22.01 20.08 16.72
CA ALA A 4 -21.01 20.12 15.65
C ALA A 4 -20.49 18.69 15.41
N LEU A 5 -20.27 18.36 14.14
CA LEU A 5 -19.59 17.11 13.78
C LEU A 5 -18.12 17.26 14.18
N ASP A 6 -17.60 16.24 14.86
CA ASP A 6 -16.16 16.16 15.10
C ASP A 6 -15.49 15.70 13.81
N THR A 7 -14.71 16.60 13.22
CA THR A 7 -13.97 16.36 11.97
C THR A 7 -12.47 16.25 12.23
N SER A 8 -12.07 15.99 13.48
CA SER A 8 -10.66 15.78 13.82
C SER A 8 -10.17 14.46 13.22
N PRO A 9 -8.90 14.39 12.76
CA PRO A 9 -8.33 13.14 12.27
C PRO A 9 -8.19 12.12 13.40
N PHE A 10 -8.33 10.85 13.06
CA PHE A 10 -8.00 9.75 13.97
C PHE A 10 -6.53 9.36 13.78
N SER A 11 -5.82 9.14 14.89
CA SER A 11 -4.42 8.71 14.87
C SER A 11 -4.24 7.45 15.69
N LEU A 12 -3.49 6.49 15.14
CA LEU A 12 -3.09 5.25 15.78
C LEU A 12 -1.57 5.15 15.76
N ASP A 13 -0.95 5.09 16.93
CA ASP A 13 0.47 4.80 17.04
C ASP A 13 0.74 3.32 16.76
N VAL A 14 1.75 3.01 15.95
CA VAL A 14 2.14 1.64 15.60
C VAL A 14 3.64 1.47 15.93
N PRO A 15 3.96 1.15 17.20
CA PRO A 15 5.34 1.11 17.68
C PRO A 15 6.25 0.16 16.89
N ASP A 16 5.71 -0.99 16.47
CA ASP A 16 6.45 -2.00 15.70
C ASP A 16 6.94 -1.49 14.35
N LEU A 17 6.28 -0.45 13.80
CA LEU A 17 6.64 0.21 12.54
C LEU A 17 7.28 1.59 12.77
N ASN A 18 7.52 1.97 14.04
CA ASN A 18 8.06 3.27 14.44
C ASN A 18 7.36 4.44 13.71
N SER A 19 6.04 4.35 13.57
CA SER A 19 5.26 5.27 12.75
C SER A 19 3.83 5.40 13.25
N THR A 20 3.20 6.53 12.95
CA THR A 20 1.81 6.81 13.30
C THR A 20 0.95 6.78 12.04
N LEU A 21 -0.13 6.02 12.10
CA LEU A 21 -1.17 6.02 11.09
C LEU A 21 -2.16 7.15 11.40
N THR A 22 -2.45 8.00 10.42
CA THR A 22 -3.45 9.07 10.52
C THR A 22 -4.53 8.85 9.47
N ILE A 23 -5.79 8.99 9.87
CA ILE A 23 -6.97 8.89 9.02
C ILE A 23 -7.68 10.23 9.06
N GLU A 24 -7.77 10.87 7.91
CA GLU A 24 -8.43 12.16 7.79
C GLU A 24 -9.96 12.02 7.85
N PHE A 25 -10.64 13.11 8.18
CA PHE A 25 -12.10 13.10 8.22
C PHE A 25 -12.69 12.73 6.85
N GLY A 26 -13.51 11.67 6.82
CA GLY A 26 -14.16 11.18 5.62
C GLY A 26 -13.29 10.28 4.74
N GLU A 27 -12.02 10.06 5.10
CA GLU A 27 -11.16 9.07 4.46
C GLU A 27 -11.63 7.66 4.80
N GLU A 28 -11.53 6.74 3.82
CA GLU A 28 -11.84 5.34 4.07
C GLU A 28 -10.68 4.67 4.82
N PRO A 29 -10.92 4.08 6.01
CA PRO A 29 -9.86 3.49 6.82
C PRO A 29 -9.05 2.40 6.11
N SER A 30 -9.69 1.58 5.26
CA SER A 30 -8.99 0.52 4.54
C SER A 30 -7.92 1.05 3.59
N GLU A 31 -8.19 2.18 2.92
CA GLU A 31 -7.24 2.79 1.99
C GLU A 31 -6.11 3.52 2.72
N ALA A 32 -6.42 4.18 3.85
CA ALA A 32 -5.43 4.79 4.74
C ALA A 32 -4.44 3.73 5.28
N VAL A 33 -4.97 2.62 5.81
CA VAL A 33 -4.17 1.48 6.29
C VAL A 33 -3.33 0.89 5.15
N LYS A 34 -3.93 0.66 3.98
CA LYS A 34 -3.20 0.12 2.81
C LYS A 34 -2.01 1.00 2.40
N THR A 35 -2.21 2.32 2.38
CA THR A 35 -1.15 3.29 2.05
C THR A 35 -0.06 3.32 3.14
N PHE A 36 -0.45 3.32 4.41
CA PHE A 36 0.46 3.26 5.54
C PHE A 36 1.34 2.00 5.51
N LEU A 37 0.74 0.82 5.29
CA LEU A 37 1.47 -0.44 5.20
C LEU A 37 2.42 -0.47 4.00
N ARG A 38 2.02 0.08 2.84
CA ARG A 38 2.90 0.21 1.68
C ARG A 38 4.13 1.07 1.98
N ARG A 39 3.97 2.17 2.74
CA ARG A 39 5.10 2.99 3.19
C ARG A 39 6.04 2.21 4.11
N ALA A 40 5.49 1.47 5.08
CA ALA A 40 6.30 0.64 5.96
C ALA A 40 7.13 -0.41 5.19
N VAL A 41 6.59 -1.01 4.12
CA VAL A 41 7.34 -1.90 3.23
C VAL A 41 8.50 -1.16 2.53
N TYR A 42 8.30 0.08 2.09
CA TYR A 42 9.37 0.94 1.54
C TYR A 42 10.44 1.27 2.58
N ASP A 43 10.04 1.45 3.84
CA ASP A 43 10.96 1.70 4.97
C ASP A 43 11.68 0.43 5.44
N GLY A 44 11.46 -0.71 4.78
CA GLY A 44 12.16 -1.98 5.04
C GLY A 44 11.48 -2.91 6.04
N TYR A 45 10.27 -2.57 6.50
CA TYR A 45 9.51 -3.44 7.40
C TYR A 45 8.89 -4.61 6.63
N SER A 46 8.97 -5.81 7.23
CA SER A 46 8.31 -7.01 6.71
C SER A 46 6.86 -7.05 7.20
N ILE A 47 5.92 -6.72 6.32
CA ILE A 47 4.49 -6.71 6.65
C ILE A 47 3.84 -8.02 6.20
N THR A 48 3.26 -8.74 7.16
CA THR A 48 2.42 -9.93 6.90
C THR A 48 0.94 -9.56 6.85
N VAL A 49 0.11 -10.49 6.34
CA VAL A 49 -1.36 -10.33 6.34
C VAL A 49 -1.90 -10.18 7.76
N ASP A 50 -1.36 -10.93 8.73
CA ASP A 50 -1.81 -10.88 10.12
C ASP A 50 -1.50 -9.53 10.79
N VAL A 51 -0.31 -8.98 10.53
CA VAL A 51 0.06 -7.63 11.01
C VAL A 51 -0.87 -6.58 10.41
N ALA A 52 -1.08 -6.64 9.10
CA ALA A 52 -1.98 -5.74 8.39
C ALA A 52 -3.41 -5.79 8.93
N GLN A 53 -3.93 -7.01 9.18
CA GLN A 53 -5.27 -7.20 9.73
C GLN A 53 -5.37 -6.72 11.18
N THR A 54 -4.32 -6.91 11.98
CA THR A 54 -4.27 -6.42 13.36
C THR A 54 -4.37 -4.90 13.42
N ILE A 55 -3.62 -4.20 12.56
CA ILE A 55 -3.69 -2.74 12.44
C ILE A 55 -5.09 -2.31 11.98
N MET A 56 -5.64 -2.95 10.94
CA MET A 56 -7.00 -2.66 10.46
C MET A 56 -8.05 -2.85 11.56
N ASN A 57 -7.96 -3.91 12.36
CA ASN A 57 -8.90 -4.17 13.45
C ASN A 57 -8.80 -3.09 14.54
N ALA A 58 -7.59 -2.64 14.89
CA ALA A 58 -7.39 -1.57 15.87
C ALA A 58 -7.99 -0.23 15.38
N VAL A 59 -7.86 0.05 14.09
CA VAL A 59 -8.49 1.21 13.45
C VAL A 59 -10.02 1.09 13.48
N CYS A 60 -10.57 -0.03 13.01
CA CYS A 60 -12.02 -0.24 12.91
C CYS A 60 -12.73 -0.33 14.26
N ALA A 61 -12.00 -0.55 15.36
CA ALA A 61 -12.55 -0.46 16.71
C ALA A 61 -12.89 0.98 17.12
N ASN A 62 -12.33 1.98 16.44
CA ASN A 62 -12.47 3.40 16.79
C ASN A 62 -13.07 4.24 15.65
N VAL A 63 -12.92 3.80 14.39
CA VAL A 63 -13.40 4.49 13.19
C VAL A 63 -14.32 3.57 12.40
N ALA A 64 -15.38 4.14 11.82
CA ALA A 64 -16.31 3.38 10.99
C ALA A 64 -15.63 2.90 9.70
N CYS A 65 -15.39 1.60 9.59
CA CYS A 65 -14.89 0.95 8.38
C CYS A 65 -16.05 0.57 7.47
N ARG A 66 -15.99 0.97 6.20
CA ARG A 66 -17.03 0.68 5.20
C ARG A 66 -16.60 -0.45 4.27
N GLN A 67 -15.29 -0.66 4.14
CA GLN A 67 -14.70 -1.66 3.27
C GLN A 67 -13.67 -2.53 4.02
N PRO A 68 -13.53 -3.82 3.65
CA PRO A 68 -12.46 -4.65 4.16
C PRO A 68 -11.12 -4.21 3.58
N LEU A 69 -10.03 -4.48 4.31
CA LEU A 69 -8.67 -4.25 3.80
C LEU A 69 -8.37 -5.22 2.65
N ASP A 70 -8.13 -4.69 1.45
CA ASP A 70 -7.76 -5.48 0.27
C ASP A 70 -6.23 -5.59 0.12
N LEU A 71 -5.70 -6.77 0.43
CA LEU A 71 -4.28 -7.12 0.31
C LEU A 71 -3.98 -8.02 -0.89
N LYS A 72 -4.93 -8.19 -1.83
CA LYS A 72 -4.69 -8.99 -3.02
C LYS A 72 -3.51 -8.43 -3.82
N PRO A 73 -2.70 -9.31 -4.44
CA PRO A 73 -1.66 -8.87 -5.35
C PRO A 73 -2.25 -7.99 -6.47
N VAL A 74 -1.51 -6.95 -6.83
CA VAL A 74 -1.82 -6.17 -8.03
C VAL A 74 -1.29 -6.93 -9.23
N GLU A 75 -2.16 -7.20 -10.19
CA GLU A 75 -1.80 -7.85 -11.45
C GLU A 75 -1.83 -6.84 -12.58
N LEU A 76 -0.68 -6.66 -13.25
CA LEU A 76 -0.54 -5.76 -14.38
C LEU A 76 -0.15 -6.55 -15.64
N PRO A 77 -1.06 -6.73 -16.61
CA PRO A 77 -0.71 -7.36 -17.88
C PRO A 77 0.23 -6.45 -18.68
N VAL A 78 1.41 -6.97 -19.03
CA VAL A 78 2.39 -6.30 -19.88
C VAL A 78 2.29 -6.92 -21.27
N ALA A 79 1.83 -6.12 -22.23
CA ALA A 79 1.55 -6.55 -23.59
C ALA A 79 2.75 -7.31 -24.21
N GLN A 80 2.48 -8.50 -24.74
CA GLN A 80 3.48 -9.38 -25.39
C GLN A 80 4.61 -9.88 -24.47
N VAL A 81 4.55 -9.65 -23.16
CA VAL A 81 5.56 -10.11 -22.19
C VAL A 81 4.98 -11.12 -21.20
N GLY A 82 3.88 -10.76 -20.54
CA GLY A 82 3.30 -11.56 -19.46
C GLY A 82 2.59 -10.69 -18.42
N THR A 83 2.17 -11.28 -17.29
CA THR A 83 1.53 -10.53 -16.20
C THR A 83 2.53 -10.29 -15.08
N LEU A 84 2.78 -9.02 -14.75
CA LEU A 84 3.49 -8.64 -13.54
C LEU A 84 2.55 -8.85 -12.35
N VAL A 85 2.95 -9.70 -11.41
CA VAL A 85 2.26 -9.88 -10.13
C VAL A 85 3.05 -9.11 -9.07
N LEU A 86 2.39 -8.14 -8.44
CA LEU A 86 2.95 -7.32 -7.36
C LEU A 86 2.26 -7.66 -6.03
N PRO A 87 2.89 -8.48 -5.18
CA PRO A 87 2.43 -8.68 -3.81
C PRO A 87 2.40 -7.36 -3.03
N PHE A 88 1.49 -7.25 -2.06
CA PHE A 88 1.34 -6.02 -1.26
C PHE A 88 2.58 -5.74 -0.40
N ASN A 89 3.28 -6.79 0.04
CA ASN A 89 4.45 -6.74 0.91
C ASN A 89 5.78 -6.62 0.15
N VAL A 90 5.73 -6.36 -1.15
CA VAL A 90 6.92 -6.20 -2.00
C VAL A 90 6.96 -4.79 -2.56
N VAL A 91 8.15 -4.18 -2.50
CA VAL A 91 8.42 -2.87 -3.11
C VAL A 91 8.28 -2.97 -4.64
N PRO A 92 7.48 -2.10 -5.30
CA PRO A 92 7.29 -2.07 -6.75
C PRO A 92 8.56 -2.23 -7.59
N GLN A 93 9.64 -1.50 -7.26
CA GLN A 93 10.92 -1.58 -7.98
C GLN A 93 11.52 -2.98 -7.96
N VAL A 94 11.41 -3.70 -6.83
CA VAL A 94 11.93 -5.05 -6.68
C VAL A 94 11.15 -6.02 -7.56
N ALA A 95 9.82 -5.93 -7.54
CA ALA A 95 8.95 -6.77 -8.38
C ALA A 95 9.19 -6.50 -9.88
N VAL A 96 9.25 -5.23 -10.28
CA VAL A 96 9.51 -4.84 -11.68
C VAL A 96 10.90 -5.30 -12.13
N ARG A 97 11.92 -5.19 -11.27
CA ARG A 97 13.27 -5.67 -11.56
C ARG A 97 13.30 -7.19 -11.71
N ALA A 98 12.65 -7.94 -10.82
CA ALA A 98 12.58 -9.39 -10.90
C ALA A 98 11.87 -9.85 -12.20
N PHE A 99 10.72 -9.25 -12.50
CA PHE A 99 9.97 -9.49 -13.74
C PHE A 99 10.79 -9.13 -14.98
N GLY A 100 11.43 -7.96 -14.99
CA GLY A 100 12.28 -7.52 -16.09
C GLY A 100 13.47 -8.43 -16.32
N ASN A 101 14.12 -8.90 -15.27
CA ASN A 101 15.21 -9.88 -15.37
C ASN A 101 14.73 -11.22 -15.94
N GLN A 102 13.58 -11.73 -15.48
CA GLN A 102 12.98 -12.96 -15.97
C GLN A 102 12.67 -12.89 -17.47
N HIS A 103 12.15 -11.75 -17.94
CA HIS A 103 11.76 -11.53 -19.33
C HIS A 103 12.83 -10.82 -20.18
N ARG A 104 14.03 -10.62 -19.64
CA ARG A 104 15.17 -9.93 -20.30
C ARG A 104 14.80 -8.55 -20.87
N LEU A 105 13.99 -7.79 -20.13
CA LEU A 105 13.56 -6.45 -20.52
C LEU A 105 14.70 -5.43 -20.41
N SER A 106 14.65 -4.40 -21.25
CA SER A 106 15.56 -3.26 -21.15
C SER A 106 15.22 -2.40 -19.92
N ALA A 107 16.19 -1.63 -19.43
CA ALA A 107 15.97 -0.66 -18.36
C ALA A 107 14.85 0.34 -18.70
N HIS A 108 14.77 0.77 -19.97
CA HIS A 108 13.70 1.64 -20.43
C HIS A 108 12.33 0.98 -20.32
N ALA A 109 12.20 -0.28 -20.75
CA ALA A 109 10.95 -1.02 -20.63
C ALA A 109 10.55 -1.23 -19.16
N MET A 110 11.49 -1.59 -18.29
CA MET A 110 11.25 -1.68 -16.85
C MET A 110 10.77 -0.36 -16.25
N GLN A 111 11.35 0.77 -16.67
CA GLN A 111 10.90 2.09 -16.20
C GLN A 111 9.47 2.41 -16.63
N GLN A 112 9.08 2.07 -17.87
CA GLN A 112 7.70 2.26 -18.33
C GLN A 112 6.71 1.42 -17.51
N ILE A 113 7.06 0.16 -17.21
CA ILE A 113 6.24 -0.70 -16.36
C ILE A 113 6.14 -0.12 -14.95
N LEU A 114 7.26 0.32 -14.37
CA LEU A 114 7.28 0.94 -13.05
C LEU A 114 6.36 2.18 -13.01
N ASN A 115 6.43 3.05 -14.01
CA ASN A 115 5.54 4.21 -14.10
C ASN A 115 4.05 3.80 -14.11
N GLY A 116 3.71 2.73 -14.84
CA GLY A 116 2.35 2.18 -14.86
C GLY A 116 1.91 1.64 -13.50
N VAL A 117 2.78 0.88 -12.82
CA VAL A 117 2.53 0.35 -11.47
C VAL A 117 2.32 1.49 -10.47
N CYS A 118 3.12 2.55 -10.54
CA CYS A 118 3.04 3.70 -9.65
C CYS A 118 1.80 4.58 -9.87
N GLY A 119 1.08 4.39 -10.97
CA GLY A 119 -0.27 4.96 -11.15
C GLY A 119 -1.37 4.19 -10.41
N ILE A 120 -1.07 2.99 -9.92
CA ILE A 120 -2.04 2.08 -9.27
C ILE A 120 -1.74 1.94 -7.77
N VAL A 121 -0.47 1.89 -7.40
CA VAL A 121 -0.02 1.73 -6.02
C VAL A 121 0.88 2.86 -5.59
N PHE A 122 1.00 3.05 -4.28
CA PHE A 122 2.00 3.94 -3.72
C PHE A 122 3.41 3.54 -4.18
N CYS A 123 4.15 4.53 -4.69
CA CYS A 123 5.55 4.42 -5.02
C CYS A 123 6.34 5.60 -4.46
N GLN A 124 7.58 5.34 -4.08
CA GLN A 124 8.58 6.37 -3.79
C GLN A 124 9.80 6.17 -4.68
N ALA A 125 10.53 7.24 -4.97
CA ALA A 125 11.86 7.13 -5.58
C ALA A 125 12.81 6.39 -4.61
N GLU A 126 13.68 5.53 -5.15
CA GLU A 126 14.80 4.98 -4.36
C GLU A 126 15.71 6.16 -3.94
N LYS A 127 16.14 6.16 -2.67
CA LYS A 127 17.13 7.13 -2.16
C LYS A 127 18.52 6.82 -2.68
#